data_AF-A0A9J6H480-F1
#
_entry.id   AF-A0A9J6H480-F1
#
_cell.length_a   1.000
_cell.length_b   1.000
_cell.length_c   1.000
_cell.angle_alpha   90.00
_cell.angle_beta   90.00
_cell.angle_gamma   90.00
#
_symmetry.space_group_name_H-M   'P 1'
#
loop_
_entity.id
_entity.type
_entity.pdbx_description
1 polymer ?
#
loop_
_entity_poly.entity_id
_entity_poly.type
_entity_poly.pdbx_seq_one_letter_code
_entity_poly.pdbx_strand_id
1 'polypeptide(L)'
;MDPTGENPDQRPYYIDFDGYRLGVAFGKKFVQSAREYKPRPDDVFVVTFPKCGSTWVQHIAFLIYNDGQKPKDGLDFFKNSPFFEMTGAESLLTMKRPGIVKSHFPFSMMPWSSQTKVPDCVTSFFYHTRGCPGYLFTQGTFSTFFDLFCEGQTDFNDYFDHVLGWYEHRNDANVLFLHYEDMKAEPRENVLKIAKFLGQSYYDRLLEDSSYLENVLRYSDVSAMKEYTNDALVQFFSKPLPAGKKAHDGLKLMHKVANDTPSETPFVRKGVVGDWKTHLTPEMNDRLNGKILEKLAGTELPEVGLTTYDFDGYRLSVAFDKELVQSARKYKPRPDDVFVVTFPKCGTTWVQHIAFLIYNDGQKPKDGLDFFKNSPFLEMTGAEGALMMKRPGIIKSHFPFSMMPWSPQAKYLYVCRNPKDCVTSFFYHTQEFAPYQFTRGTFSTFFDLFCEGQTDFNDYFDHVLGWYEHRNDANVLFVHYEDLKAQPRDNVLKIAKFLGQSYYDRLLEDSSYLENVLRYSDVSAMKQYANDSLVQFFSKPLPAGEEVPDGIKLLYNLTKDAPSEGTLVRKGVVGDWKRHLTPEMNDRLNRKILEKLAGTELPGVWRRHGAL
;
A
#
# COMPACT_ATOMS: atom_id res chain seq x y z
N MET A 1 -10.42 -15.35 41.62
CA MET A 1 -9.26 -16.18 41.99
C MET A 1 -9.29 -17.43 41.13
N ASP A 2 -8.12 -17.95 40.78
CA ASP A 2 -7.96 -19.26 40.14
C ASP A 2 -8.48 -20.38 41.08
N PRO A 3 -9.32 -21.32 40.60
CA PRO A 3 -9.81 -22.44 41.41
C PRO A 3 -8.78 -23.57 41.59
N THR A 4 -7.63 -23.54 40.92
CA THR A 4 -6.59 -24.60 40.96
C THR A 4 -5.34 -24.23 41.75
N GLY A 5 -4.98 -22.94 41.83
CA GLY A 5 -3.78 -22.48 42.54
C GLY A 5 -2.49 -22.61 41.75
N GLU A 6 -2.58 -22.92 40.45
CA GLU A 6 -1.44 -23.24 39.57
C GLU A 6 -1.46 -22.36 38.30
N ASN A 7 -0.78 -21.21 38.35
CA ASN A 7 -0.29 -20.56 37.12
C ASN A 7 1.12 -19.97 37.32
N PRO A 8 2.19 -20.77 37.11
CA PRO A 8 3.58 -20.30 37.15
C PRO A 8 3.98 -19.45 35.92
N ASP A 9 3.21 -19.51 34.82
CA ASP A 9 3.73 -19.28 33.46
C ASP A 9 3.35 -17.93 32.82
N GLN A 10 2.71 -17.02 33.56
CA GLN A 10 2.28 -15.68 33.09
C GLN A 10 1.34 -15.66 31.86
N ARG A 11 0.82 -16.81 31.41
CA ARG A 11 -0.07 -16.92 30.23
C ARG A 11 -1.53 -16.56 30.57
N PRO A 12 -2.31 -15.99 29.63
CA PRO A 12 -3.74 -15.76 29.85
C PRO A 12 -4.45 -17.11 30.03
N TYR A 13 -5.35 -17.18 31.00
CA TYR A 13 -6.16 -18.37 31.19
C TYR A 13 -7.40 -18.32 30.27
N TYR A 14 -7.48 -19.30 29.38
CA TYR A 14 -8.55 -19.46 28.41
C TYR A 14 -9.40 -20.69 28.68
N ILE A 15 -10.68 -20.57 28.35
CA ILE A 15 -11.66 -21.65 28.30
C ILE A 15 -11.75 -22.12 26.85
N ASP A 16 -11.67 -23.43 26.61
CA ASP A 16 -12.01 -24.03 25.32
C ASP A 16 -13.52 -24.22 25.17
N PHE A 17 -14.03 -23.88 23.98
CA PHE A 17 -15.41 -24.04 23.55
C PHE A 17 -15.41 -24.38 22.05
N ASP A 18 -15.68 -25.66 21.72
CA ASP A 18 -15.68 -26.20 20.35
C ASP A 18 -14.44 -25.83 19.51
N GLY A 19 -13.25 -25.85 20.15
CA GLY A 19 -11.98 -25.51 19.52
C GLY A 19 -11.65 -24.01 19.49
N TYR A 20 -12.49 -23.16 20.08
CA TYR A 20 -12.25 -21.72 20.22
C TYR A 20 -11.84 -21.35 21.64
N ARG A 21 -10.76 -20.58 21.75
CA ARG A 21 -10.28 -19.98 23.00
C ARG A 21 -11.13 -18.78 23.37
N LEU A 22 -11.64 -18.77 24.60
CA LEU A 22 -12.46 -17.69 25.17
C LEU A 22 -11.96 -17.33 26.56
N GLY A 23 -11.70 -16.04 26.82
CA GLY A 23 -11.37 -15.54 28.15
C GLY A 23 -12.47 -15.84 29.18
N VAL A 24 -12.08 -16.00 30.45
CA VAL A 24 -13.02 -16.39 31.53
C VAL A 24 -14.14 -15.39 31.80
N ALA A 25 -14.02 -14.17 31.29
CA ALA A 25 -15.11 -13.18 31.25
C ALA A 25 -16.33 -13.65 30.42
N PHE A 26 -16.13 -14.54 29.43
CA PHE A 26 -17.19 -15.12 28.63
C PHE A 26 -17.77 -16.38 29.30
N GLY A 27 -18.96 -16.27 29.87
CA GLY A 27 -19.63 -17.44 30.45
C GLY A 27 -20.09 -18.42 29.37
N LYS A 28 -19.63 -19.69 29.41
CA LYS A 28 -20.00 -20.75 28.45
C LYS A 28 -21.50 -20.81 28.11
N LYS A 29 -22.37 -20.61 29.11
CA LYS A 29 -23.83 -20.58 28.93
C LYS A 29 -24.30 -19.46 27.99
N PHE A 30 -23.70 -18.26 28.08
CA PHE A 30 -24.05 -17.12 27.21
C PHE A 30 -23.56 -17.34 25.79
N VAL A 31 -22.36 -17.90 25.63
CA VAL A 31 -21.77 -18.23 24.32
C VAL A 31 -22.58 -19.34 23.61
N GLN A 32 -22.96 -20.41 24.32
CA GLN A 32 -23.87 -21.42 23.80
C GLN A 32 -25.22 -20.82 23.39
N SER A 33 -25.83 -20.02 24.26
CA SER A 33 -27.11 -19.34 23.98
C SER A 33 -27.03 -18.38 22.79
N ALA A 34 -25.88 -17.73 22.56
CA ALA A 34 -25.64 -16.86 21.41
C ALA A 34 -25.57 -17.67 20.11
N ARG A 35 -24.87 -18.82 20.12
CA ARG A 35 -24.74 -19.72 18.96
C ARG A 35 -26.04 -20.44 18.59
N GLU A 36 -26.91 -20.71 19.56
CA GLU A 36 -28.24 -21.32 19.33
C GLU A 36 -29.32 -20.31 18.88
N TYR A 37 -29.02 -19.02 18.91
CA TYR A 37 -29.97 -17.97 18.55
C TYR A 37 -30.32 -17.98 17.05
N LYS A 38 -31.59 -17.72 16.74
CA LYS A 38 -32.07 -17.55 15.36
C LYS A 38 -32.31 -16.07 15.07
N PRO A 39 -31.54 -15.44 14.16
CA PRO A 39 -31.72 -14.04 13.81
C PRO A 39 -33.13 -13.69 13.34
N ARG A 40 -33.57 -12.49 13.71
CA ARG A 40 -34.73 -11.82 13.13
C ARG A 40 -34.27 -10.98 11.93
N PRO A 41 -35.12 -10.71 10.92
CA PRO A 41 -34.74 -9.94 9.73
C PRO A 41 -34.22 -8.52 10.00
N ASP A 42 -34.53 -7.97 11.17
CA ASP A 42 -34.12 -6.64 11.64
C ASP A 42 -33.04 -6.69 12.75
N ASP A 43 -32.35 -7.83 12.93
CA ASP A 43 -31.13 -7.90 13.76
C ASP A 43 -29.90 -7.48 12.95
N VAL A 44 -29.24 -6.39 13.35
CA VAL A 44 -27.98 -5.92 12.75
C VAL A 44 -26.82 -6.26 13.67
N PHE A 45 -25.74 -6.83 13.13
CA PHE A 45 -24.54 -7.21 13.87
C PHE A 45 -23.32 -6.40 13.42
N VAL A 46 -22.55 -5.88 14.39
CA VAL A 46 -21.18 -5.38 14.17
C VAL A 46 -20.24 -6.47 14.66
N VAL A 47 -19.62 -7.17 13.72
CA VAL A 47 -18.68 -8.24 14.01
C VAL A 47 -17.27 -7.80 13.67
N THR A 48 -16.36 -7.90 14.65
CA THR A 48 -14.93 -7.64 14.47
C THR A 48 -14.15 -8.62 15.32
N PHE A 49 -12.92 -8.97 14.98
CA PHE A 49 -12.03 -9.52 16.00
C PHE A 49 -11.81 -8.48 17.13
N PRO A 50 -11.42 -8.86 18.37
CA PRO A 50 -11.15 -7.91 19.44
C PRO A 50 -10.31 -6.69 19.02
N LYS A 51 -10.88 -5.51 19.33
CA LYS A 51 -10.27 -4.17 19.15
C LYS A 51 -10.11 -3.63 17.72
N CYS A 52 -10.66 -4.27 16.67
CA CYS A 52 -10.77 -3.68 15.31
C CYS A 52 -11.93 -2.66 15.17
N GLY A 53 -12.15 -1.79 16.16
CA GLY A 53 -13.12 -0.69 16.05
C GLY A 53 -14.61 -1.01 16.22
N SER A 54 -15.03 -2.21 16.65
CA SER A 54 -16.46 -2.53 16.89
C SER A 54 -17.23 -1.46 17.67
N THR A 55 -16.70 -0.97 18.80
CA THR A 55 -17.32 0.10 19.60
C THR A 55 -17.49 1.42 18.84
N TRP A 56 -16.63 1.71 17.86
CA TRP A 56 -16.73 2.90 17.01
C TRP A 56 -17.88 2.78 16.02
N VAL A 57 -17.99 1.65 15.32
CA VAL A 57 -19.10 1.37 14.38
C VAL A 57 -20.44 1.27 15.12
N GLN A 58 -20.48 0.64 16.30
CA GLN A 58 -21.64 0.66 17.19
C GLN A 58 -22.07 2.09 17.54
N HIS A 59 -21.12 3.00 17.75
CA HIS A 59 -21.42 4.38 18.08
C HIS A 59 -21.94 5.17 16.89
N ILE A 60 -21.38 4.97 15.70
CA ILE A 60 -21.91 5.53 14.44
C ILE A 60 -23.35 5.07 14.21
N ALA A 61 -23.61 3.77 14.31
CA ALA A 61 -24.95 3.21 14.16
C ALA A 61 -25.93 3.72 15.25
N PHE A 62 -25.48 3.89 16.50
CA PHE A 62 -26.29 4.52 17.55
C PHE A 62 -26.69 5.93 17.15
N LEU A 63 -25.74 6.76 16.71
CA LEU A 63 -25.99 8.14 16.30
C LEU A 63 -26.94 8.19 15.09
N ILE A 64 -26.79 7.29 14.11
CA ILE A 64 -27.72 7.18 12.97
C ILE A 64 -29.13 6.82 13.45
N TYR A 65 -29.28 5.81 14.30
CA TYR A 65 -30.59 5.40 14.84
C TYR A 65 -31.25 6.40 15.81
N ASN A 66 -30.52 7.39 16.31
CA ASN A 66 -31.01 8.37 17.27
C ASN A 66 -30.78 9.83 16.78
N ASP A 67 -30.85 10.06 15.47
CA ASP A 67 -30.88 11.41 14.86
C ASP A 67 -29.69 12.31 15.25
N GLY A 68 -28.50 11.73 15.35
CA GLY A 68 -27.26 12.41 15.74
C GLY A 68 -27.14 12.68 17.25
N GLN A 69 -28.11 12.25 18.06
CA GLN A 69 -28.08 12.42 19.51
C GLN A 69 -27.16 11.39 20.17
N LYS A 70 -26.19 11.88 20.95
CA LYS A 70 -25.31 11.02 21.76
C LYS A 70 -26.10 10.26 22.85
N PRO A 71 -25.62 9.08 23.30
CA PRO A 71 -26.23 8.35 24.42
C PRO A 71 -26.28 9.20 25.69
N LYS A 72 -27.32 9.00 26.50
CA LYS A 72 -27.49 9.71 27.78
C LYS A 72 -26.51 9.23 28.85
N ASP A 73 -26.25 7.93 28.88
CA ASP A 73 -25.32 7.25 29.76
C ASP A 73 -24.87 5.91 29.13
N GLY A 74 -23.99 5.17 29.81
CA GLY A 74 -23.54 3.85 29.35
C GLY A 74 -24.65 2.79 29.27
N LEU A 75 -25.71 2.91 30.08
CA LEU A 75 -26.85 1.99 30.06
C LEU A 75 -27.74 2.22 28.83
N ASP A 76 -27.95 3.48 28.45
CA ASP A 76 -28.66 3.90 27.24
C ASP A 76 -27.93 3.38 25.98
N PHE A 77 -26.60 3.45 25.97
CA PHE A 77 -25.77 2.84 24.92
C PHE A 77 -25.94 1.31 24.88
N PHE A 78 -25.71 0.59 25.98
CA PHE A 78 -25.78 -0.89 25.98
C PHE A 78 -27.18 -1.47 25.74
N LYS A 79 -28.26 -0.74 26.04
CA LYS A 79 -29.64 -1.16 25.74
C LYS A 79 -29.96 -1.15 24.25
N ASN A 80 -29.30 -0.30 23.48
CA ASN A 80 -29.42 -0.23 22.02
C ASN A 80 -28.28 -1.01 21.33
N SER A 81 -27.26 -1.42 22.10
CA SER A 81 -25.98 -1.89 21.59
C SER A 81 -25.32 -2.99 22.45
N PRO A 82 -25.99 -4.15 22.66
CA PRO A 82 -25.50 -5.20 23.56
C PRO A 82 -24.29 -5.96 23.01
N PHE A 83 -23.55 -6.64 23.88
CA PHE A 83 -22.39 -7.47 23.53
C PHE A 83 -22.73 -8.96 23.65
N PHE A 84 -22.81 -9.65 22.51
CA PHE A 84 -23.51 -10.93 22.39
C PHE A 84 -22.89 -12.04 23.25
N GLU A 85 -21.58 -12.16 23.23
CA GLU A 85 -20.79 -13.20 23.91
C GLU A 85 -20.91 -13.14 25.43
N MET A 86 -21.11 -11.94 25.98
CA MET A 86 -21.25 -11.72 27.41
C MET A 86 -22.69 -11.81 27.90
N THR A 87 -23.66 -11.92 26.99
CA THR A 87 -25.09 -11.69 27.31
C THR A 87 -26.06 -12.73 26.74
N GLY A 88 -25.65 -13.51 25.75
CA GLY A 88 -26.45 -14.54 25.11
C GLY A 88 -27.66 -13.99 24.34
N ALA A 89 -28.58 -14.87 23.95
CA ALA A 89 -29.80 -14.50 23.23
C ALA A 89 -30.73 -13.54 24.02
N GLU A 90 -30.63 -13.52 25.35
CA GLU A 90 -31.49 -12.67 26.22
C GLU A 90 -31.32 -11.18 25.92
N SER A 91 -30.12 -10.72 25.54
CA SER A 91 -29.91 -9.31 25.17
C SER A 91 -30.61 -8.94 23.87
N LEU A 92 -30.61 -9.80 22.85
CA LEU A 92 -31.36 -9.60 21.61
C LEU A 92 -32.87 -9.56 21.85
N LEU A 93 -33.38 -10.39 22.77
CA LEU A 93 -34.80 -10.37 23.16
C LEU A 93 -35.22 -9.11 23.94
N THR A 94 -34.27 -8.41 24.58
CA THR A 94 -34.52 -7.24 25.44
C THR A 94 -33.94 -5.92 24.92
N MET A 95 -33.24 -5.94 23.79
CA MET A 95 -32.66 -4.78 23.12
C MET A 95 -33.75 -3.80 22.65
N LYS A 96 -33.54 -2.49 22.85
CA LYS A 96 -34.37 -1.46 22.24
C LYS A 96 -34.10 -1.44 20.73
N ARG A 97 -35.17 -1.45 19.93
CA ARG A 97 -35.10 -1.38 18.46
C ARG A 97 -35.38 0.03 17.92
N PRO A 98 -34.79 0.43 16.78
CA PRO A 98 -33.67 -0.25 16.11
C PRO A 98 -32.41 -0.23 16.98
N GLY A 99 -31.58 -1.26 16.86
CA GLY A 99 -30.42 -1.51 17.72
C GLY A 99 -29.41 -2.41 17.03
N ILE A 100 -28.20 -2.49 17.55
CA ILE A 100 -27.05 -3.11 16.86
C ILE A 100 -26.22 -3.98 17.80
N VAL A 101 -26.02 -5.25 17.46
CA VAL A 101 -25.36 -6.21 18.36
C VAL A 101 -23.87 -6.26 18.09
N LYS A 102 -23.06 -6.08 19.14
CA LYS A 102 -21.62 -6.35 19.06
C LYS A 102 -21.36 -7.85 19.08
N SER A 103 -20.49 -8.33 18.22
CA SER A 103 -19.91 -9.66 18.32
C SER A 103 -18.41 -9.65 18.02
N HIS A 104 -17.70 -10.60 18.64
CA HIS A 104 -16.33 -10.98 18.33
C HIS A 104 -16.20 -12.38 17.74
N PHE A 105 -17.31 -13.09 17.52
CA PHE A 105 -17.29 -14.40 16.89
C PHE A 105 -16.63 -14.37 15.50
N PRO A 106 -15.69 -15.29 15.19
CA PRO A 106 -15.29 -15.56 13.83
C PRO A 106 -16.51 -16.07 13.07
N PHE A 107 -16.53 -15.92 11.73
CA PHE A 107 -17.73 -16.21 10.96
C PHE A 107 -18.35 -17.57 11.31
N SER A 108 -17.57 -18.66 11.34
CA SER A 108 -17.97 -20.03 11.71
C SER A 108 -18.52 -20.25 13.13
N MET A 109 -18.47 -19.27 14.04
CA MET A 109 -19.17 -19.33 15.34
C MET A 109 -20.57 -18.69 15.29
N MET A 110 -20.90 -17.95 14.23
CA MET A 110 -22.26 -17.49 13.99
C MET A 110 -23.19 -18.70 13.71
N PRO A 111 -24.50 -18.62 14.01
CA PRO A 111 -25.44 -19.73 13.80
C PRO A 111 -25.64 -20.26 12.37
N TRP A 112 -24.94 -19.76 11.34
CA TRP A 112 -25.30 -19.94 9.91
C TRP A 112 -24.13 -20.11 8.92
N SER A 113 -22.94 -20.52 9.37
CA SER A 113 -21.69 -20.07 8.74
C SER A 113 -20.52 -21.08 8.66
N SER A 114 -19.61 -20.85 7.70
CA SER A 114 -18.41 -21.66 7.47
C SER A 114 -17.19 -20.84 6.96
N GLN A 115 -16.27 -20.50 7.88
CA GLN A 115 -14.78 -20.33 7.79
C GLN A 115 -14.02 -19.18 7.01
N THR A 116 -13.02 -18.58 7.72
CA THR A 116 -11.57 -18.29 7.38
C THR A 116 -10.90 -17.01 6.70
N LYS A 117 -10.15 -16.11 7.45
CA LYS A 117 -8.83 -15.30 7.22
C LYS A 117 -8.58 -13.69 7.02
N VAL A 118 -7.85 -12.89 7.86
CA VAL A 118 -7.07 -11.60 7.59
C VAL A 118 -7.71 -10.19 7.25
N PRO A 119 -7.09 -8.96 7.48
CA PRO A 119 -6.35 -8.30 8.61
C PRO A 119 -6.91 -6.90 9.10
N ASP A 120 -6.34 -6.03 10.00
CA ASP A 120 -5.29 -6.05 11.09
C ASP A 120 -5.88 -5.61 12.49
N CYS A 121 -5.22 -5.95 13.64
CA CYS A 121 -5.59 -5.42 14.97
C CYS A 121 -4.58 -5.47 16.16
N VAL A 122 -3.42 -6.14 16.05
CA VAL A 122 -2.71 -6.77 17.20
C VAL A 122 -2.45 -5.89 18.43
N THR A 123 -1.90 -4.69 18.22
CA THR A 123 -1.38 -3.83 19.30
C THR A 123 -2.48 -3.32 20.25
N SER A 124 -3.68 -3.11 19.73
CA SER A 124 -4.82 -2.61 20.52
C SER A 124 -5.37 -3.71 21.46
N PHE A 125 -5.18 -4.98 21.07
CA PHE A 125 -5.65 -6.14 21.82
C PHE A 125 -4.79 -6.40 23.06
N PHE A 126 -3.45 -6.40 22.96
CA PHE A 126 -2.56 -6.58 24.13
C PHE A 126 -2.93 -5.70 25.33
N TYR A 127 -3.08 -4.39 25.11
CA TYR A 127 -3.41 -3.46 26.18
C TYR A 127 -4.81 -3.70 26.74
N HIS A 128 -5.74 -4.21 25.92
CA HIS A 128 -7.05 -4.62 26.42
C HIS A 128 -6.95 -5.89 27.27
N THR A 129 -6.25 -6.93 26.85
CA THR A 129 -6.11 -8.19 27.60
C THR A 129 -5.35 -7.98 28.92
N ARG A 130 -4.36 -7.10 28.96
CA ARG A 130 -3.62 -6.74 30.19
C ARG A 130 -4.43 -5.86 31.13
N GLY A 131 -5.22 -4.92 30.59
CA GLY A 131 -5.92 -3.89 31.36
C GLY A 131 -7.40 -4.14 31.61
N CYS A 132 -8.00 -5.19 31.02
CA CYS A 132 -9.42 -5.50 31.15
C CYS A 132 -9.65 -6.64 32.17
N PRO A 133 -10.52 -6.42 33.17
CA PRO A 133 -10.93 -7.43 34.15
C PRO A 133 -11.45 -8.71 33.49
N GLY A 134 -10.99 -9.87 33.98
CA GLY A 134 -11.46 -11.19 33.52
C GLY A 134 -10.70 -11.83 32.36
N TYR A 135 -9.56 -11.27 31.93
CA TYR A 135 -8.66 -11.91 30.94
C TYR A 135 -7.38 -12.53 31.55
N LEU A 136 -7.18 -12.43 32.87
CA LEU A 136 -6.12 -13.09 33.65
C LEU A 136 -4.69 -12.96 33.07
N PHE A 137 -4.37 -11.83 32.42
CA PHE A 137 -3.05 -11.56 31.81
C PHE A 137 -2.43 -10.25 32.33
N THR A 138 -2.53 -10.00 33.63
CA THR A 138 -2.13 -8.71 34.24
C THR A 138 -0.61 -8.51 34.34
N GLN A 139 0.18 -9.60 34.35
CA GLN A 139 1.65 -9.56 34.49
C GLN A 139 2.45 -9.92 33.23
N GLY A 140 1.80 -10.29 32.13
CA GLY A 140 2.48 -10.71 30.90
C GLY A 140 3.10 -9.56 30.09
N THR A 141 4.16 -9.86 29.34
CA THR A 141 4.86 -8.88 28.49
C THR A 141 4.20 -8.71 27.11
N PHE A 142 4.51 -7.62 26.41
CA PHE A 142 4.07 -7.42 25.03
C PHE A 142 4.62 -8.50 24.10
N SER A 143 5.88 -8.94 24.29
CA SER A 143 6.47 -10.03 23.50
C SER A 143 5.69 -11.32 23.69
N THR A 144 5.44 -11.72 24.94
CA THR A 144 4.66 -12.93 25.26
C THR A 144 3.27 -12.91 24.61
N PHE A 145 2.61 -11.76 24.58
CA PHE A 145 1.32 -11.61 23.90
C PHE A 145 1.45 -11.65 22.38
N PHE A 146 2.48 -11.02 21.82
CA PHE A 146 2.76 -11.02 20.38
C PHE A 146 3.02 -12.45 19.89
N ASP A 147 3.77 -13.26 20.64
CA ASP A 147 3.98 -14.68 20.37
C ASP A 147 2.66 -15.45 20.36
N LEU A 148 1.84 -15.31 21.41
CA LEU A 148 0.51 -15.94 21.49
C LEU A 148 -0.42 -15.51 20.34
N PHE A 149 -0.39 -14.24 19.94
CA PHE A 149 -1.15 -13.73 18.80
C PHE A 149 -0.67 -14.33 17.47
N CYS A 150 0.65 -14.39 17.25
CA CYS A 150 1.24 -15.03 16.08
C CYS A 150 1.00 -16.55 16.03
N GLU A 151 0.77 -17.20 17.17
CA GLU A 151 0.45 -18.62 17.26
C GLU A 151 -1.07 -18.91 17.28
N GLY A 152 -1.93 -17.88 17.19
CA GLY A 152 -3.38 -18.03 17.27
C GLY A 152 -3.90 -18.55 18.62
N GLN A 153 -3.14 -18.29 19.69
CA GLN A 153 -3.44 -18.72 21.06
C GLN A 153 -4.12 -17.63 21.91
N THR A 154 -4.70 -16.61 21.27
CA THR A 154 -5.49 -15.54 21.89
C THR A 154 -7.01 -15.81 21.78
N ASP A 155 -7.85 -14.92 22.33
CA ASP A 155 -9.31 -15.06 22.20
C ASP A 155 -9.76 -15.13 20.73
N PHE A 156 -10.70 -16.01 20.44
CA PHE A 156 -11.22 -16.28 19.10
C PHE A 156 -10.17 -16.83 18.10
N ASN A 157 -9.05 -17.35 18.63
CA ASN A 157 -7.96 -18.02 17.93
C ASN A 157 -7.13 -17.11 16.99
N ASP A 158 -6.66 -17.63 15.87
CA ASP A 158 -5.78 -16.91 14.94
C ASP A 158 -6.50 -15.72 14.31
N TYR A 159 -5.90 -14.55 14.52
CA TYR A 159 -6.43 -13.27 14.08
C TYR A 159 -6.73 -13.24 12.59
N PHE A 160 -5.83 -13.86 11.83
CA PHE A 160 -6.03 -14.14 10.43
C PHE A 160 -7.32 -14.93 10.33
N ASP A 161 -7.36 -16.22 10.64
CA ASP A 161 -8.53 -17.09 10.48
C ASP A 161 -9.93 -16.51 10.82
N HIS A 162 -10.08 -15.53 11.72
CA HIS A 162 -11.32 -14.74 11.89
C HIS A 162 -11.85 -14.03 10.61
N VAL A 163 -11.01 -13.30 9.87
CA VAL A 163 -11.49 -12.17 9.03
C VAL A 163 -11.94 -12.52 7.57
N LEU A 164 -11.40 -13.50 6.83
CA LEU A 164 -11.98 -13.96 5.52
C LEU A 164 -13.16 -14.87 5.76
N GLY A 165 -13.41 -15.34 6.98
CA GLY A 165 -14.73 -15.86 7.29
C GLY A 165 -15.78 -14.78 7.02
N TRP A 166 -15.44 -13.51 7.28
CA TRP A 166 -16.26 -12.37 6.91
C TRP A 166 -15.97 -11.83 5.51
N TYR A 167 -14.74 -11.92 5.01
CA TYR A 167 -14.35 -11.42 3.67
C TYR A 167 -14.80 -12.34 2.51
N GLU A 168 -14.86 -13.66 2.66
CA GLU A 168 -15.50 -14.57 1.70
C GLU A 168 -16.95 -14.15 1.46
N HIS A 169 -17.63 -13.71 2.52
CA HIS A 169 -19.00 -13.21 2.52
C HIS A 169 -19.13 -11.69 2.28
N ARG A 170 -18.05 -10.97 1.92
CA ARG A 170 -18.06 -9.49 1.72
C ARG A 170 -19.04 -9.00 0.66
N ASN A 171 -19.41 -9.88 -0.28
CA ASN A 171 -20.29 -9.61 -1.41
C ASN A 171 -21.73 -10.08 -1.17
N ASP A 172 -22.02 -10.71 -0.03
CA ASP A 172 -23.38 -11.09 0.34
C ASP A 172 -24.21 -9.83 0.57
N ALA A 173 -25.46 -9.80 0.07
CA ALA A 173 -26.31 -8.61 0.07
C ALA A 173 -26.63 -8.04 1.48
N ASN A 174 -26.41 -8.83 2.52
CA ASN A 174 -26.60 -8.49 3.94
C ASN A 174 -25.28 -8.33 4.72
N VAL A 175 -24.13 -8.18 4.04
CA VAL A 175 -22.82 -7.92 4.65
C VAL A 175 -22.27 -6.57 4.16
N LEU A 176 -21.83 -5.73 5.09
CA LEU A 176 -21.04 -4.53 4.81
C LEU A 176 -19.64 -4.72 5.41
N PHE A 177 -18.65 -4.96 4.55
CA PHE A 177 -17.25 -5.03 4.96
C PHE A 177 -16.66 -3.61 5.06
N LEU A 178 -15.92 -3.32 6.13
CA LEU A 178 -15.36 -2.00 6.43
C LEU A 178 -13.89 -2.10 6.85
N HIS A 179 -13.03 -1.24 6.31
CA HIS A 179 -11.63 -1.10 6.72
C HIS A 179 -11.47 0.04 7.73
N TYR A 180 -10.73 -0.21 8.82
CA TYR A 180 -10.56 0.77 9.90
C TYR A 180 -9.82 2.04 9.45
N GLU A 181 -8.88 1.87 8.52
CA GLU A 181 -8.08 2.93 7.89
C GLU A 181 -8.97 3.85 7.06
N ASP A 182 -9.86 3.28 6.25
CA ASP A 182 -10.73 4.04 5.36
C ASP A 182 -11.83 4.76 6.16
N MET A 183 -12.37 4.12 7.22
CA MET A 183 -13.20 4.78 8.24
C MET A 183 -12.53 6.01 8.87
N LYS A 184 -11.19 6.02 8.95
CA LYS A 184 -10.40 7.14 9.47
C LYS A 184 -10.05 8.20 8.42
N ALA A 185 -9.75 7.79 7.19
CA ALA A 185 -9.40 8.68 6.09
C ALA A 185 -10.63 9.41 5.53
N GLU A 186 -11.75 8.70 5.38
CA GLU A 186 -12.96 9.14 4.69
C GLU A 186 -14.19 8.98 5.61
N PRO A 187 -14.22 9.64 6.79
CA PRO A 187 -15.27 9.40 7.79
C PRO A 187 -16.67 9.73 7.28
N ARG A 188 -16.82 10.77 6.44
CA ARG A 188 -18.09 11.14 5.81
C ARG A 188 -18.62 10.03 4.91
N GLU A 189 -17.79 9.50 4.03
CA GLU A 189 -18.21 8.48 3.07
C GLU A 189 -18.56 7.18 3.77
N ASN A 190 -17.78 6.78 4.77
CA ASN A 190 -18.04 5.54 5.49
C ASN A 190 -19.24 5.64 6.44
N VAL A 191 -19.52 6.80 7.05
CA VAL A 191 -20.81 7.05 7.73
C VAL A 191 -21.98 6.90 6.76
N LEU A 192 -21.87 7.42 5.53
CA LEU A 192 -22.90 7.27 4.50
C LEU A 192 -23.03 5.81 4.01
N LYS A 193 -21.93 5.07 3.82
CA LYS A 193 -21.95 3.62 3.50
C LYS A 193 -22.69 2.83 4.60
N ILE A 194 -22.39 3.09 5.87
CA ILE A 194 -23.08 2.49 7.02
C ILE A 194 -24.57 2.84 7.00
N ALA A 195 -24.92 4.11 6.87
CA ALA A 195 -26.33 4.52 6.86
C ALA A 195 -27.14 3.85 5.74
N LYS A 196 -26.56 3.75 4.53
CA LYS A 196 -27.20 3.07 3.40
C LYS A 196 -27.47 1.59 3.67
N PHE A 197 -26.53 0.91 4.33
CA PHE A 197 -26.66 -0.48 4.76
C PHE A 197 -27.69 -0.67 5.88
N LEU A 198 -27.76 0.26 6.84
CA LEU A 198 -28.79 0.26 7.90
C LEU A 198 -30.19 0.58 7.35
N GLY A 199 -30.28 1.28 6.22
CA GLY A 199 -31.52 1.50 5.46
C GLY A 199 -31.48 2.80 4.66
N GLN A 200 -32.02 2.76 3.43
CA GLN A 200 -32.00 3.90 2.50
C GLN A 200 -32.56 5.20 3.11
N SER A 201 -33.60 5.12 3.95
CA SER A 201 -34.17 6.29 4.64
C SER A 201 -33.21 6.98 5.62
N TYR A 202 -32.23 6.27 6.20
CA TYR A 202 -31.19 6.89 7.02
C TYR A 202 -30.14 7.61 6.15
N TYR A 203 -29.80 7.02 4.99
CA TYR A 203 -28.90 7.63 4.02
C TYR A 203 -29.47 8.92 3.44
N ASP A 204 -30.71 8.88 2.96
CA ASP A 204 -31.38 10.05 2.36
C ASP A 204 -31.45 11.20 3.38
N ARG A 205 -31.88 10.90 4.62
CA ARG A 205 -31.93 11.90 5.70
C ARG A 205 -30.57 12.51 6.07
N LEU A 206 -29.46 11.76 5.97
CA LEU A 206 -28.11 12.32 6.19
C LEU A 206 -27.65 13.23 5.05
N LEU A 207 -28.18 13.05 3.84
CA LEU A 207 -27.93 13.96 2.72
C LEU A 207 -28.80 15.22 2.79
N GLU A 208 -30.05 15.08 3.25
CA GLU A 208 -31.00 16.19 3.40
C GLU A 208 -30.68 17.08 4.61
N ASP A 209 -30.41 16.48 5.78
CA ASP A 209 -30.13 17.21 7.03
C ASP A 209 -28.61 17.26 7.30
N SER A 210 -28.02 18.37 6.88
CA SER A 210 -26.60 18.67 7.14
C SER A 210 -26.25 18.70 8.63
N SER A 211 -27.18 19.11 9.50
CA SER A 211 -26.93 19.20 10.95
C SER A 211 -26.93 17.82 11.61
N TYR A 212 -27.78 16.91 11.16
CA TYR A 212 -27.79 15.51 11.56
C TYR A 212 -26.47 14.83 11.16
N LEU A 213 -26.02 14.96 9.91
CA LEU A 213 -24.75 14.38 9.46
C LEU A 213 -23.53 15.02 10.13
N GLU A 214 -23.53 16.33 10.38
CA GLU A 214 -22.48 16.99 11.17
C GLU A 214 -22.44 16.45 12.61
N ASN A 215 -23.59 16.26 13.26
CA ASN A 215 -23.66 15.65 14.60
C ASN A 215 -23.15 14.20 14.61
N VAL A 216 -23.53 13.37 13.62
CA VAL A 216 -23.01 12.01 13.49
C VAL A 216 -21.49 12.02 13.35
N LEU A 217 -20.93 12.87 12.47
CA LEU A 217 -19.48 12.98 12.27
C LEU A 217 -18.76 13.50 13.52
N ARG A 218 -19.29 14.55 14.15
CA ARG A 218 -18.71 15.18 15.34
C ARG A 218 -18.67 14.23 16.53
N TYR A 219 -19.77 13.54 16.81
CA TYR A 219 -19.83 12.64 17.97
C TYR A 219 -19.18 11.28 17.71
N SER A 220 -19.12 10.83 16.45
CA SER A 220 -18.33 9.64 16.10
C SER A 220 -16.83 9.88 15.95
N ASP A 221 -16.30 11.11 16.03
CA ASP A 221 -14.84 11.26 16.08
C ASP A 221 -14.26 10.55 17.31
N VAL A 222 -13.13 9.87 17.10
CA VAL A 222 -12.47 9.06 18.13
C VAL A 222 -11.97 9.92 19.30
N SER A 223 -11.66 11.19 19.09
CA SER A 223 -11.28 12.12 20.16
C SER A 223 -12.50 12.48 21.00
N ALA A 224 -13.63 12.78 20.36
CA ALA A 224 -14.90 13.01 21.06
C ALA A 224 -15.33 11.75 21.84
N MET A 225 -15.27 10.57 21.21
CA MET A 225 -15.57 9.29 21.88
C MET A 225 -14.69 9.06 23.12
N LYS A 226 -13.41 9.44 23.11
CA LYS A 226 -12.55 9.30 24.30
C LYS A 226 -13.04 10.14 25.47
N GLU A 227 -13.61 11.31 25.22
CA GLU A 227 -14.07 12.24 26.25
C GLU A 227 -15.32 11.71 26.94
N TYR A 228 -16.39 11.40 26.20
CA TYR A 228 -17.66 11.01 26.81
C TYR A 228 -17.92 9.49 26.87
N THR A 229 -17.38 8.67 25.94
CA THR A 229 -17.65 7.21 25.95
C THR A 229 -16.80 6.50 26.99
N ASN A 230 -15.51 6.86 27.14
CA ASN A 230 -14.71 6.29 28.24
C ASN A 230 -15.30 6.66 29.59
N ASP A 231 -15.61 7.94 29.82
CA ASP A 231 -16.19 8.41 31.08
C ASP A 231 -17.55 7.76 31.37
N ALA A 232 -18.47 7.70 30.40
CA ALA A 232 -19.77 7.06 30.59
C ALA A 232 -19.66 5.55 30.87
N LEU A 233 -18.76 4.83 30.19
CA LEU A 233 -18.56 3.39 30.40
C LEU A 233 -17.86 3.09 31.73
N VAL A 234 -16.81 3.85 32.08
CA VAL A 234 -16.10 3.72 33.36
C VAL A 234 -17.02 4.07 34.53
N GLN A 235 -17.80 5.14 34.44
CA GLN A 235 -18.80 5.49 35.46
C GLN A 235 -19.95 4.49 35.56
N PHE A 236 -20.29 3.81 34.46
CA PHE A 236 -21.32 2.77 34.47
C PHE A 236 -20.84 1.51 35.19
N PHE A 237 -19.67 0.98 34.81
CA PHE A 237 -19.14 -0.25 35.40
C PHE A 237 -18.63 -0.09 36.83
N SER A 238 -18.21 1.11 37.24
CA SER A 238 -17.74 1.40 38.62
C SER A 238 -18.87 1.64 39.64
N LYS A 239 -20.14 1.59 39.23
CA LYS A 239 -21.29 1.80 40.12
C LYS A 239 -22.15 0.52 40.20
N PRO A 240 -22.77 0.22 41.36
CA PRO A 240 -23.74 -0.86 41.45
C PRO A 240 -24.91 -0.63 40.48
N LEU A 241 -25.43 -1.72 39.89
CA LEU A 241 -26.65 -1.65 39.07
C LEU A 241 -27.79 -0.99 39.86
N PRO A 242 -28.53 -0.01 39.30
CA PRO A 242 -29.58 0.69 40.02
C PRO A 242 -30.66 -0.26 40.55
N ALA A 243 -30.92 -0.20 41.85
CA ALA A 243 -31.92 -1.03 42.52
C ALA A 243 -33.29 -0.94 41.82
N GLY A 244 -33.91 -2.09 41.58
CA GLY A 244 -35.23 -2.19 40.93
C GLY A 244 -35.22 -2.19 39.39
N LYS A 245 -34.10 -1.93 38.70
CA LYS A 245 -34.03 -2.12 37.24
C LYS A 245 -33.83 -3.61 36.91
N LYS A 246 -34.68 -4.18 36.06
CA LYS A 246 -34.47 -5.51 35.47
C LYS A 246 -33.21 -5.49 34.59
N ALA A 247 -32.14 -6.13 35.06
CA ALA A 247 -30.95 -6.46 34.29
C ALA A 247 -30.93 -7.97 34.02
N HIS A 248 -30.60 -8.36 32.79
CA HIS A 248 -30.37 -9.76 32.43
C HIS A 248 -29.06 -10.28 33.05
N ASP A 249 -28.90 -11.60 33.15
CA ASP A 249 -27.81 -12.20 33.95
C ASP A 249 -26.42 -11.87 33.41
N GLY A 250 -26.27 -11.74 32.08
CA GLY A 250 -25.00 -11.29 31.47
C GLY A 250 -24.58 -9.87 31.89
N LEU A 251 -25.53 -8.93 32.05
CA LEU A 251 -25.21 -7.58 32.51
C LEU A 251 -24.82 -7.55 33.99
N LYS A 252 -25.42 -8.43 34.82
CA LYS A 252 -25.01 -8.66 36.21
C LYS A 252 -23.59 -9.22 36.26
N LEU A 253 -23.26 -10.19 35.41
CA LEU A 253 -21.91 -10.77 35.31
C LEU A 253 -20.88 -9.71 34.92
N MET A 254 -21.16 -8.85 33.93
CA MET A 254 -20.27 -7.75 33.55
C MET A 254 -19.99 -6.80 34.72
N HIS A 255 -21.02 -6.39 35.47
CA HIS A 255 -20.81 -5.53 36.66
C HIS A 255 -20.05 -6.27 37.76
N LYS A 256 -20.28 -7.56 37.96
CA LYS A 256 -19.52 -8.35 38.92
C LYS A 256 -18.03 -8.37 38.55
N VAL A 257 -17.70 -8.75 37.31
CA VAL A 257 -16.32 -8.83 36.82
C VAL A 257 -15.60 -7.48 36.93
N ALA A 258 -16.27 -6.38 36.60
CA ALA A 258 -15.71 -5.03 36.67
C ALA A 258 -15.59 -4.42 38.08
N ASN A 259 -16.35 -4.95 39.06
CA ASN A 259 -16.19 -4.58 40.48
C ASN A 259 -15.14 -5.46 41.19
N ASP A 260 -15.12 -6.77 40.89
CA ASP A 260 -14.16 -7.73 41.45
C ASP A 260 -12.72 -7.44 40.99
N THR A 261 -12.57 -6.80 39.82
CA THR A 261 -11.30 -6.22 39.33
C THR A 261 -11.64 -4.95 38.54
N PRO A 262 -11.09 -3.77 38.86
CA PRO A 262 -11.27 -2.56 38.03
C PRO A 262 -10.38 -2.54 36.78
N SER A 263 -10.81 -1.87 35.71
CA SER A 263 -10.02 -1.70 34.48
C SER A 263 -9.02 -0.55 34.59
N GLU A 264 -7.73 -0.83 34.40
CA GLU A 264 -6.67 0.20 34.34
C GLU A 264 -6.54 0.84 32.94
N THR A 265 -7.27 0.34 31.93
CA THR A 265 -7.18 0.85 30.56
C THR A 265 -8.50 1.45 30.04
N PRO A 266 -8.44 2.54 29.25
CA PRO A 266 -9.62 3.11 28.62
C PRO A 266 -10.11 2.21 27.46
N PHE A 267 -11.43 2.15 27.28
CA PHE A 267 -12.07 1.38 26.20
C PHE A 267 -11.60 1.87 24.83
N VAL A 268 -11.56 3.20 24.64
CA VAL A 268 -10.97 3.89 23.49
C VAL A 268 -9.57 4.40 23.88
N ARG A 269 -8.51 3.73 23.39
CA ARG A 269 -7.09 4.00 23.73
C ARG A 269 -6.50 5.17 22.95
N LYS A 270 -5.91 4.90 21.77
CA LYS A 270 -5.25 5.92 20.92
C LYS A 270 -6.05 6.23 19.65
N GLY A 271 -6.44 5.20 18.89
CA GLY A 271 -7.15 5.39 17.61
C GLY A 271 -6.32 6.09 16.53
N VAL A 272 -5.00 5.85 16.57
CA VAL A 272 -4.01 6.38 15.64
C VAL A 272 -3.57 5.23 14.73
N VAL A 273 -3.81 5.36 13.43
CA VAL A 273 -3.34 4.39 12.42
C VAL A 273 -1.81 4.37 12.44
N GLY A 274 -1.21 3.18 12.43
CA GLY A 274 0.23 3.01 12.47
C GLY A 274 0.88 3.09 13.87
N ASP A 275 0.12 3.19 14.97
CA ASP A 275 0.67 3.20 16.34
C ASP A 275 1.53 1.96 16.66
N TRP A 276 1.26 0.84 15.99
CA TRP A 276 2.01 -0.41 16.09
C TRP A 276 3.52 -0.22 15.81
N LYS A 277 3.91 0.77 14.99
CA LYS A 277 5.31 1.10 14.68
C LYS A 277 6.11 1.57 15.91
N THR A 278 5.43 1.98 16.98
CA THR A 278 6.05 2.36 18.26
C THR A 278 6.13 1.19 19.26
N HIS A 279 5.64 0.01 18.86
CA HIS A 279 5.43 -1.14 19.74
C HIS A 279 6.06 -2.45 19.21
N LEU A 280 6.08 -2.68 17.89
CA LEU A 280 6.79 -3.82 17.28
C LEU A 280 8.30 -3.52 17.15
N THR A 281 9.14 -4.52 17.42
CA THR A 281 10.55 -4.51 16.96
C THR A 281 10.60 -4.86 15.46
N PRO A 282 11.73 -4.61 14.76
CA PRO A 282 11.88 -5.05 13.37
C PRO A 282 11.60 -6.54 13.18
N GLU A 283 12.09 -7.40 14.09
CA GLU A 283 11.91 -8.86 14.01
C GLU A 283 10.45 -9.27 14.20
N MET A 284 9.71 -8.57 15.07
CA MET A 284 8.26 -8.77 15.24
C MET A 284 7.50 -8.32 13.99
N ASN A 285 7.85 -7.17 13.42
CA ASN A 285 7.29 -6.66 12.18
C ASN A 285 7.50 -7.65 11.03
N ASP A 286 8.72 -8.18 10.87
CA ASP A 286 9.07 -9.11 9.79
C ASP A 286 8.35 -10.46 9.94
N ARG A 287 8.24 -10.99 11.16
CA ARG A 287 7.43 -12.19 11.45
C ARG A 287 5.95 -11.97 11.15
N LEU A 288 5.40 -10.79 11.46
CA LEU A 288 4.00 -10.47 11.15
C LEU A 288 3.80 -10.31 9.63
N ASN A 289 4.72 -9.66 8.92
CA ASN A 289 4.70 -9.55 7.46
C ASN A 289 4.76 -10.92 6.78
N GLY A 290 5.61 -11.84 7.27
CA GLY A 290 5.66 -13.22 6.80
C GLY A 290 4.30 -13.92 6.93
N LYS A 291 3.63 -13.79 8.10
CA LYS A 291 2.27 -14.33 8.28
C LYS A 291 1.22 -13.62 7.42
N ILE A 292 1.34 -12.32 7.18
CA ILE A 292 0.45 -11.57 6.27
C ILE A 292 0.55 -12.13 4.86
N LEU A 293 1.76 -12.29 4.32
CA LEU A 293 1.99 -12.87 3.00
C LEU A 293 1.49 -14.31 2.92
N GLU A 294 1.81 -15.16 3.90
CA GLU A 294 1.35 -16.56 3.96
C GLU A 294 -0.18 -16.67 3.95
N LYS A 295 -0.87 -15.81 4.73
CA LYS A 295 -2.31 -15.91 4.97
C LYS A 295 -3.17 -15.13 3.97
N LEU A 296 -2.62 -14.12 3.28
CA LEU A 296 -3.30 -13.35 2.23
C LEU A 296 -3.07 -13.90 0.82
N ALA A 297 -2.08 -14.79 0.62
CA ALA A 297 -1.74 -15.34 -0.68
C ALA A 297 -2.98 -15.85 -1.43
N GLY A 298 -3.28 -15.22 -2.58
CA GLY A 298 -4.42 -15.59 -3.43
C GLY A 298 -5.77 -14.97 -3.02
N THR A 299 -5.78 -13.96 -2.17
CA THR A 299 -6.98 -13.19 -1.80
C THR A 299 -7.02 -11.82 -2.49
N GLU A 300 -8.20 -11.19 -2.56
CA GLU A 300 -8.37 -9.83 -3.12
C GLU A 300 -8.03 -8.71 -2.12
N LEU A 301 -7.68 -9.05 -0.88
CA LEU A 301 -7.18 -8.08 0.10
C LEU A 301 -5.77 -7.63 -0.34
N PRO A 302 -5.41 -6.36 -0.16
CA PRO A 302 -4.14 -5.85 -0.66
C PRO A 302 -2.95 -6.53 0.04
N GLU A 303 -2.32 -7.48 -0.65
CA GLU A 303 -0.94 -7.86 -0.39
C GLU A 303 -0.09 -6.58 -0.43
N VAL A 304 0.71 -6.34 0.60
CA VAL A 304 1.58 -5.14 0.68
C VAL A 304 2.82 -5.36 -0.19
N GLY A 305 2.62 -5.41 -1.50
CA GLY A 305 3.61 -5.81 -2.50
C GLY A 305 3.37 -5.21 -3.89
N LEU A 306 4.25 -5.55 -4.83
CA LEU A 306 4.17 -5.12 -6.23
C LEU A 306 3.39 -6.15 -7.07
N THR A 307 2.22 -5.78 -7.61
CA THR A 307 1.49 -6.64 -8.55
C THR A 307 2.32 -6.85 -9.82
N THR A 308 2.86 -8.06 -9.95
CA THR A 308 3.88 -8.40 -10.96
C THR A 308 3.65 -9.82 -11.49
N TYR A 309 4.21 -10.13 -12.65
CA TYR A 309 4.26 -11.47 -13.22
C TYR A 309 5.70 -11.85 -13.59
N ASP A 310 5.96 -13.16 -13.70
CA ASP A 310 7.21 -13.68 -14.26
C ASP A 310 7.16 -13.73 -15.78
N PHE A 311 8.24 -13.30 -16.42
CA PHE A 311 8.50 -13.38 -17.84
C PHE A 311 9.91 -13.94 -18.06
N ASP A 312 10.01 -15.24 -18.33
CA ASP A 312 11.28 -15.97 -18.51
C ASP A 312 12.29 -15.72 -17.36
N GLY A 313 11.82 -15.71 -16.11
CA GLY A 313 12.64 -15.46 -14.92
C GLY A 313 12.83 -13.98 -14.57
N TYR A 314 12.22 -13.05 -15.32
CA TYR A 314 12.21 -11.61 -15.02
C TYR A 314 10.85 -11.18 -14.51
N ARG A 315 10.83 -10.56 -13.33
CA ARG A 315 9.65 -9.92 -12.75
C ARG A 315 9.32 -8.65 -13.51
N LEU A 316 8.06 -8.50 -13.92
CA LEU A 316 7.53 -7.33 -14.61
C LEU A 316 6.18 -6.90 -13.99
N SER A 317 6.01 -5.60 -13.81
CA SER A 317 4.75 -4.95 -13.43
C SER A 317 3.63 -5.28 -14.41
N VAL A 318 2.41 -5.43 -13.89
CA VAL A 318 1.19 -5.60 -14.70
C VAL A 318 0.90 -4.40 -15.63
N ALA A 319 1.62 -3.29 -15.47
CA ALA A 319 1.63 -2.18 -16.44
C ALA A 319 2.28 -2.54 -17.80
N PHE A 320 3.03 -3.64 -17.89
CA PHE A 320 3.60 -4.17 -19.13
C PHE A 320 2.76 -5.31 -19.67
N ASP A 321 2.30 -5.21 -20.92
CA ASP A 321 1.59 -6.30 -21.57
C ASP A 321 2.55 -7.43 -22.02
N LYS A 322 2.14 -8.68 -21.77
CA LYS A 322 2.96 -9.87 -22.05
C LYS A 322 3.24 -10.07 -23.53
N GLU A 323 2.28 -9.77 -24.39
CA GLU A 323 2.39 -9.97 -25.83
C GLU A 323 3.24 -8.87 -26.46
N LEU A 324 3.11 -7.62 -25.98
CA LEU A 324 3.98 -6.50 -26.36
C LEU A 324 5.43 -6.71 -25.91
N VAL A 325 5.68 -7.19 -24.68
CA VAL A 325 7.04 -7.54 -24.21
C VAL A 325 7.63 -8.69 -25.03
N GLN A 326 6.84 -9.70 -25.38
CA GLN A 326 7.29 -10.81 -26.23
C GLN A 326 7.52 -10.37 -27.69
N SER A 327 6.76 -9.39 -28.18
CA SER A 327 6.97 -8.74 -29.49
C SER A 327 8.26 -7.91 -29.49
N ALA A 328 8.47 -7.10 -28.45
CA ALA A 328 9.67 -6.31 -28.21
C ALA A 328 10.95 -7.15 -28.24
N ARG A 329 10.98 -8.27 -27.50
CA ARG A 329 12.14 -9.18 -27.47
C ARG A 329 12.41 -9.88 -28.80
N LYS A 330 11.40 -10.01 -29.67
CA LYS A 330 11.52 -10.57 -31.03
C LYS A 330 11.85 -9.54 -32.10
N TYR A 331 11.94 -8.25 -31.75
CA TYR A 331 12.33 -7.19 -32.68
C TYR A 331 13.72 -7.49 -33.27
N LYS A 332 13.90 -7.16 -34.55
CA LYS A 332 15.19 -7.30 -35.25
C LYS A 332 15.75 -5.90 -35.51
N PRO A 333 16.79 -5.47 -34.78
CA PRO A 333 17.31 -4.12 -34.91
C PRO A 333 17.91 -3.85 -36.29
N ARG A 334 17.65 -2.65 -36.79
CA ARG A 334 18.16 -2.10 -38.05
C ARG A 334 19.51 -1.40 -37.84
N PRO A 335 20.33 -1.20 -38.89
CA PRO A 335 21.63 -0.52 -38.77
C PRO A 335 21.54 0.96 -38.36
N ASP A 336 20.37 1.57 -38.52
CA ASP A 336 20.07 2.95 -38.12
C ASP A 336 19.33 3.04 -36.77
N ASP A 337 19.09 1.92 -36.09
CA ASP A 337 18.49 1.92 -34.75
C ASP A 337 19.51 2.36 -33.69
N VAL A 338 19.07 3.28 -32.83
CA VAL A 338 19.74 3.63 -31.59
C VAL A 338 18.80 3.36 -30.42
N PHE A 339 19.27 2.60 -29.44
CA PHE A 339 18.56 2.33 -28.20
C PHE A 339 19.09 3.23 -27.08
N VAL A 340 18.20 3.81 -26.27
CA VAL A 340 18.55 4.34 -24.95
C VAL A 340 18.06 3.36 -23.91
N VAL A 341 19.01 2.73 -23.21
CA VAL A 341 18.78 1.61 -22.30
C VAL A 341 19.19 2.01 -20.90
N THR A 342 18.34 1.76 -19.91
CA THR A 342 18.67 2.02 -18.51
C THR A 342 17.91 1.05 -17.62
N PHE A 343 18.45 0.67 -16.45
CA PHE A 343 17.56 0.22 -15.38
C PHE A 343 16.52 1.34 -15.08
N PRO A 344 15.26 1.04 -14.71
CA PRO A 344 14.26 2.05 -14.44
C PRO A 344 14.76 3.22 -13.57
N LYS A 345 14.41 4.44 -13.98
CA LYS A 345 14.71 5.72 -13.29
C LYS A 345 16.19 6.15 -13.21
N CYS A 346 17.06 5.54 -14.02
CA CYS A 346 18.47 5.95 -14.15
C CYS A 346 18.73 7.15 -15.10
N GLY A 347 17.70 7.82 -15.63
CA GLY A 347 17.86 9.05 -16.44
C GLY A 347 17.35 8.99 -17.88
N THR A 348 16.65 7.91 -18.24
CA THR A 348 16.15 7.57 -19.58
C THR A 348 15.51 8.76 -20.31
N THR A 349 14.49 9.39 -19.72
CA THR A 349 13.76 10.52 -20.32
C THR A 349 14.66 11.71 -20.64
N TRP A 350 15.68 11.96 -19.81
CA TRP A 350 16.63 13.05 -20.03
C TRP A 350 17.53 12.77 -21.24
N VAL A 351 18.05 11.56 -21.35
CA VAL A 351 18.92 11.15 -22.46
C VAL A 351 18.16 10.98 -23.77
N GLN A 352 16.92 10.46 -23.73
CA GLN A 352 15.99 10.53 -24.87
C GLN A 352 15.79 11.97 -25.34
N HIS A 353 15.61 12.94 -24.42
CA HIS A 353 15.41 14.35 -24.77
C HIS A 353 16.67 15.00 -25.35
N ILE A 354 17.86 14.76 -24.75
CA ILE A 354 19.16 15.20 -25.30
C ILE A 354 19.31 14.73 -26.75
N ALA A 355 19.06 13.45 -26.99
CA ALA A 355 19.33 12.86 -28.28
C ALA A 355 18.21 13.12 -29.32
N PHE A 356 16.96 13.37 -28.88
CA PHE A 356 15.93 14.01 -29.71
C PHE A 356 16.38 15.39 -30.19
N LEU A 357 16.90 16.24 -29.29
CA LEU A 357 17.38 17.58 -29.63
C LEU A 357 18.55 17.52 -30.62
N ILE A 358 19.46 16.55 -30.48
CA ILE A 358 20.55 16.32 -31.44
C ILE A 358 20.00 15.92 -32.83
N TYR A 359 19.00 15.03 -32.88
CA TYR A 359 18.39 14.60 -34.15
C TYR A 359 17.47 15.62 -34.81
N ASN A 360 16.99 16.63 -34.08
CA ASN A 360 16.04 17.63 -34.57
C ASN A 360 16.61 19.06 -34.44
N ASP A 361 17.91 19.25 -34.70
CA ASP A 361 18.56 20.57 -34.84
C ASP A 361 18.37 21.52 -33.65
N GLY A 362 18.34 20.97 -32.43
CA GLY A 362 18.12 21.71 -31.18
C GLY A 362 16.66 22.13 -30.96
N GLN A 363 15.73 21.72 -31.82
CA GLN A 363 14.30 21.99 -31.67
C GLN A 363 13.68 21.02 -30.68
N LYS A 364 12.97 21.55 -29.67
CA LYS A 364 12.18 20.74 -28.73
C LYS A 364 11.02 20.02 -29.45
N PRO A 365 10.55 18.87 -28.95
CA PRO A 365 9.35 18.23 -29.48
C PRO A 365 8.13 19.15 -29.30
N LYS A 366 7.16 19.06 -30.22
CA LYS A 366 5.95 19.91 -30.21
C LYS A 366 5.05 19.63 -29.01
N ASP A 367 4.86 18.35 -28.73
CA ASP A 367 4.02 17.80 -27.67
C ASP A 367 4.54 16.39 -27.30
N GLY A 368 3.80 15.65 -26.47
CA GLY A 368 4.18 14.29 -26.11
C GLY A 368 4.03 13.25 -27.22
N LEU A 369 3.08 13.41 -28.14
CA LEU A 369 2.91 12.47 -29.26
C LEU A 369 4.08 12.56 -30.23
N ASP A 370 4.55 13.78 -30.54
CA ASP A 370 5.77 14.00 -31.33
C ASP A 370 6.97 13.34 -30.65
N PHE A 371 7.14 13.50 -29.33
CA PHE A 371 8.21 12.82 -28.59
C PHE A 371 8.12 11.29 -28.68
N PHE A 372 6.94 10.68 -28.44
CA PHE A 372 6.79 9.21 -28.52
C PHE A 372 6.89 8.66 -29.95
N LYS A 373 6.51 9.41 -30.99
CA LYS A 373 6.71 9.01 -32.39
C LYS A 373 8.18 8.99 -32.81
N ASN A 374 9.03 9.84 -32.21
CA ASN A 374 10.49 9.83 -32.44
C ASN A 374 11.24 8.96 -31.40
N SER A 375 10.61 8.62 -30.27
CA SER A 375 11.21 7.80 -29.22
C SER A 375 10.23 6.83 -28.54
N PRO A 376 9.86 5.71 -29.21
CA PRO A 376 8.94 4.71 -28.67
C PRO A 376 9.57 3.93 -27.51
N PHE A 377 8.74 3.48 -26.57
CA PHE A 377 9.15 2.61 -25.48
C PHE A 377 8.87 1.17 -25.87
N LEU A 378 9.92 0.40 -26.17
CA LEU A 378 9.83 -0.89 -26.84
C LEU A 378 8.92 -1.88 -26.08
N GLU A 379 9.09 -1.99 -24.78
CA GLU A 379 8.35 -2.88 -23.87
C GLU A 379 6.86 -2.54 -23.78
N MET A 380 6.48 -1.30 -24.06
CA MET A 380 5.08 -0.84 -24.04
C MET A 380 4.46 -0.68 -25.42
N THR A 381 5.22 -0.84 -26.50
CA THR A 381 4.75 -0.65 -27.89
C THR A 381 5.10 -1.82 -28.81
N GLY A 382 5.76 -2.85 -28.29
CA GLY A 382 6.24 -4.01 -29.04
C GLY A 382 7.21 -3.64 -30.16
N ALA A 383 7.44 -4.59 -31.06
CA ALA A 383 8.18 -4.35 -32.29
C ALA A 383 7.53 -3.25 -33.16
N GLU A 384 6.19 -3.13 -33.14
CA GLU A 384 5.44 -2.16 -33.94
C GLU A 384 5.88 -0.72 -33.67
N GLY A 385 6.04 -0.30 -32.40
CA GLY A 385 6.51 1.03 -32.07
C GLY A 385 7.86 1.39 -32.69
N ALA A 386 8.81 0.46 -32.69
CA ALA A 386 10.13 0.64 -33.32
C ALA A 386 10.06 0.63 -34.88
N LEU A 387 9.11 -0.11 -35.46
CA LEU A 387 8.87 -0.14 -36.90
C LEU A 387 8.20 1.15 -37.41
N MET A 388 7.27 1.73 -36.64
CA MET A 388 6.56 2.99 -36.94
C MET A 388 7.34 4.26 -36.55
N MET A 389 8.46 4.12 -35.83
CA MET A 389 9.28 5.23 -35.35
C MET A 389 9.71 6.18 -36.48
N LYS A 390 9.50 7.49 -36.29
CA LYS A 390 10.06 8.55 -37.15
C LYS A 390 11.58 8.53 -37.02
N ARG A 391 12.28 8.55 -38.16
CA ARG A 391 13.75 8.41 -38.25
C ARG A 391 14.40 9.71 -38.77
N PRO A 392 15.60 10.09 -38.28
CA PRO A 392 16.35 9.47 -37.18
C PRO A 392 15.61 9.61 -35.83
N GLY A 393 15.68 8.56 -35.01
CA GLY A 393 14.88 8.40 -33.79
C GLY A 393 15.53 7.38 -32.84
N ILE A 394 14.95 7.20 -31.64
CA ILE A 394 15.61 6.47 -30.54
C ILE A 394 14.65 5.56 -29.80
N ILE A 395 14.92 4.26 -29.82
CA ILE A 395 14.11 3.27 -29.12
C ILE A 395 14.46 3.29 -27.63
N LYS A 396 13.50 3.60 -26.75
CA LYS A 396 13.67 3.46 -25.30
C LYS A 396 13.54 1.99 -24.91
N SER A 397 14.40 1.52 -24.01
CA SER A 397 14.26 0.22 -23.34
C SER A 397 14.72 0.23 -21.88
N HIS A 398 14.17 -0.69 -21.09
CA HIS A 398 14.60 -1.08 -19.74
C HIS A 398 15.04 -2.55 -19.67
N PHE A 399 15.25 -3.22 -20.81
CA PHE A 399 15.67 -4.62 -20.80
C PHE A 399 17.11 -4.80 -20.27
N PRO A 400 17.34 -5.83 -19.41
CA PRO A 400 18.69 -6.32 -19.14
C PRO A 400 19.29 -6.89 -20.43
N PHE A 401 20.62 -6.96 -20.51
CA PHE A 401 21.33 -7.32 -21.74
C PHE A 401 20.86 -8.66 -22.36
N SER A 402 20.58 -9.66 -21.51
CA SER A 402 20.03 -10.97 -21.86
C SER A 402 18.64 -10.97 -22.52
N MET A 403 17.84 -9.92 -22.30
CA MET A 403 16.52 -9.74 -22.93
C MET A 403 16.56 -8.82 -24.15
N MET A 404 17.64 -8.06 -24.33
CA MET A 404 17.74 -7.07 -25.39
C MET A 404 17.77 -7.75 -26.77
N PRO A 405 16.94 -7.31 -27.74
CA PRO A 405 17.18 -7.62 -29.15
C PRO A 405 18.53 -7.01 -29.58
N TRP A 406 19.57 -7.83 -29.58
CA TRP A 406 20.95 -7.44 -29.88
C TRP A 406 21.24 -7.47 -31.39
N SER A 407 21.97 -6.47 -31.87
CA SER A 407 22.53 -6.41 -33.22
C SER A 407 23.85 -5.65 -33.21
N PRO A 408 24.94 -6.17 -33.80
CA PRO A 408 26.22 -5.46 -33.89
C PRO A 408 26.16 -4.23 -34.82
N GLN A 409 25.05 -4.06 -35.57
CA GLN A 409 24.84 -2.93 -36.47
C GLN A 409 24.04 -1.79 -35.83
N ALA A 410 23.24 -2.07 -34.80
CA ALA A 410 22.51 -1.07 -34.03
C ALA A 410 23.38 -0.51 -32.89
N LYS A 411 23.04 0.67 -32.37
CA LYS A 411 23.78 1.33 -31.28
C LYS A 411 23.00 1.30 -29.97
N TYR A 412 23.70 1.18 -28.84
CA TYR A 412 23.10 1.10 -27.50
C TYR A 412 23.75 2.11 -26.55
N LEU A 413 22.96 3.10 -26.12
CA LEU A 413 23.36 4.12 -25.16
C LEU A 413 22.85 3.72 -23.77
N TYR A 414 23.74 3.20 -22.93
CA TYR A 414 23.40 2.76 -21.57
C TYR A 414 23.64 3.87 -20.53
N VAL A 415 22.63 4.16 -19.71
CA VAL A 415 22.74 5.13 -18.59
C VAL A 415 22.69 4.42 -17.25
N CYS A 416 23.80 4.48 -16.51
CA CYS A 416 23.89 4.07 -15.11
C CYS A 416 23.66 5.26 -14.18
N ARG A 417 23.11 5.03 -12.99
CA ARG A 417 22.92 6.04 -11.93
C ARG A 417 23.22 5.41 -10.58
N ASN A 418 23.66 6.15 -9.58
CA ASN A 418 23.88 5.54 -8.27
C ASN A 418 22.59 4.86 -7.73
N PRO A 419 22.68 3.64 -7.16
CA PRO A 419 21.50 2.85 -6.79
C PRO A 419 20.66 3.48 -5.67
N LYS A 420 21.27 4.35 -4.84
CA LYS A 420 20.58 5.04 -3.74
C LYS A 420 19.58 6.07 -4.26
N ASP A 421 19.99 6.94 -5.19
CA ASP A 421 19.04 7.82 -5.88
C ASP A 421 18.11 7.05 -6.83
N CYS A 422 18.55 5.91 -7.37
CA CYS A 422 17.71 5.03 -8.18
C CYS A 422 16.51 4.51 -7.38
N VAL A 423 16.73 3.83 -6.25
CA VAL A 423 15.64 3.27 -5.42
C VAL A 423 14.71 4.36 -4.90
N THR A 424 15.24 5.51 -4.45
CA THR A 424 14.43 6.67 -4.11
C THR A 424 13.57 7.13 -5.29
N SER A 425 14.14 7.25 -6.49
CA SER A 425 13.40 7.71 -7.67
C SER A 425 12.42 6.67 -8.23
N PHE A 426 12.62 5.39 -7.92
CA PHE A 426 11.78 4.29 -8.36
C PHE A 426 10.59 4.09 -7.43
N PHE A 427 10.77 4.17 -6.11
CA PHE A 427 9.65 4.21 -5.16
C PHE A 427 8.60 5.26 -5.54
N TYR A 428 9.00 6.54 -5.67
CA TYR A 428 8.04 7.60 -6.00
C TYR A 428 7.38 7.39 -7.37
N HIS A 429 8.09 6.84 -8.35
CA HIS A 429 7.47 6.53 -9.64
C HIS A 429 6.38 5.47 -9.51
N THR A 430 6.68 4.39 -8.81
CA THR A 430 5.79 3.24 -8.60
C THR A 430 4.59 3.62 -7.73
N GLN A 431 4.79 4.49 -6.74
CA GLN A 431 3.71 5.02 -5.90
C GLN A 431 2.81 6.01 -6.65
N GLU A 432 3.39 6.94 -7.41
CA GLU A 432 2.66 8.02 -8.07
C GLU A 432 2.02 7.61 -9.42
N PHE A 433 2.47 6.51 -10.05
CA PHE A 433 1.97 6.04 -11.34
C PHE A 433 1.03 4.83 -11.17
N ALA A 434 -0.28 5.12 -11.17
CA ALA A 434 -1.35 4.19 -10.78
C ALA A 434 -1.31 2.78 -11.44
N PRO A 435 -0.90 2.60 -12.72
CA PRO A 435 -0.80 1.27 -13.33
C PRO A 435 0.14 0.27 -12.62
N TYR A 436 1.04 0.72 -11.74
CA TYR A 436 1.89 -0.16 -10.93
C TYR A 436 1.21 -0.66 -9.65
N GLN A 437 -0.02 -0.21 -9.37
CA GLN A 437 -0.87 -0.67 -8.26
C GLN A 437 -0.26 -0.51 -6.84
N PHE A 438 0.78 0.31 -6.69
CA PHE A 438 1.52 0.48 -5.43
C PHE A 438 1.24 1.82 -4.71
N THR A 439 0.09 2.45 -4.98
CA THR A 439 -0.22 3.83 -4.51
C THR A 439 -0.22 3.99 -2.98
N ARG A 440 -0.65 2.96 -2.24
CA ARG A 440 -0.62 2.91 -0.76
C ARG A 440 0.69 2.34 -0.18
N GLY A 441 1.67 2.00 -1.03
CA GLY A 441 2.94 1.39 -0.63
C GLY A 441 3.90 2.34 0.09
N THR A 442 4.85 1.80 0.86
CA THR A 442 5.81 2.60 1.66
C THR A 442 7.23 2.54 1.10
N PHE A 443 8.04 3.56 1.39
CA PHE A 443 9.45 3.59 0.97
C PHE A 443 10.24 2.42 1.54
N SER A 444 9.97 1.99 2.78
CA SER A 444 10.65 0.83 3.38
C SER A 444 10.34 -0.44 2.59
N THR A 445 9.05 -0.75 2.40
CA THR A 445 8.61 -1.91 1.62
C THR A 445 9.25 -1.93 0.23
N PHE A 446 9.26 -0.79 -0.47
CA PHE A 446 9.87 -0.71 -1.81
C PHE A 446 11.40 -0.84 -1.76
N PHE A 447 12.05 -0.30 -0.74
CA PHE A 447 13.48 -0.44 -0.52
C PHE A 447 13.88 -1.90 -0.26
N ASP A 448 13.08 -2.65 0.51
CA ASP A 448 13.28 -4.08 0.76
C ASP A 448 13.13 -4.88 -0.55
N LEU A 449 12.04 -4.67 -1.30
CA LEU A 449 11.83 -5.28 -2.63
C LEU A 449 12.98 -4.99 -3.59
N PHE A 450 13.49 -3.76 -3.64
CA PHE A 450 14.66 -3.38 -4.44
C PHE A 450 15.96 -4.05 -3.95
N CYS A 451 16.14 -4.18 -2.62
CA CYS A 451 17.27 -4.88 -2.03
C CYS A 451 17.22 -6.40 -2.23
N GLU A 452 16.08 -6.97 -2.59
CA GLU A 452 15.88 -8.39 -2.84
C GLU A 452 15.72 -8.72 -4.33
N GLY A 453 15.79 -7.72 -5.22
CA GLY A 453 15.61 -7.92 -6.66
C GLY A 453 14.18 -8.29 -7.05
N GLN A 454 13.19 -7.87 -6.26
CA GLN A 454 11.76 -8.09 -6.46
C GLN A 454 11.05 -6.89 -7.10
N THR A 455 11.79 -6.07 -7.86
CA THR A 455 11.26 -4.98 -8.69
C THR A 455 11.25 -5.36 -10.18
N ASP A 456 10.73 -4.50 -11.06
CA ASP A 456 10.82 -4.71 -12.50
C ASP A 456 12.27 -4.96 -12.96
N PHE A 457 12.45 -5.94 -13.84
CA PHE A 457 13.74 -6.39 -14.36
C PHE A 457 14.71 -6.91 -13.28
N ASN A 458 14.15 -7.37 -12.15
CA ASN A 458 14.82 -8.00 -11.01
C ASN A 458 15.83 -7.08 -10.28
N ASP A 459 17.06 -7.58 -10.09
CA ASP A 459 18.12 -6.95 -9.32
C ASP A 459 18.85 -5.87 -10.14
N TYR A 460 18.91 -4.67 -9.57
CA TYR A 460 19.59 -3.51 -10.14
C TYR A 460 21.06 -3.79 -10.52
N PHE A 461 21.80 -4.53 -9.69
CA PHE A 461 23.23 -4.77 -9.90
C PHE A 461 23.44 -5.78 -11.01
N ASP A 462 22.67 -6.86 -11.03
CA ASP A 462 22.76 -7.88 -12.08
C ASP A 462 22.38 -7.30 -13.45
N HIS A 463 21.37 -6.42 -13.50
CA HIS A 463 21.03 -5.65 -14.71
C HIS A 463 22.17 -4.72 -15.17
N VAL A 464 22.79 -3.98 -14.24
CA VAL A 464 23.91 -3.07 -14.58
C VAL A 464 25.15 -3.83 -15.01
N LEU A 465 25.49 -4.93 -14.32
CA LEU A 465 26.67 -5.75 -14.63
C LEU A 465 26.57 -6.36 -16.03
N GLY A 466 25.41 -6.93 -16.40
CA GLY A 466 25.21 -7.48 -17.74
C GLY A 466 25.42 -6.45 -18.86
N TRP A 467 25.06 -5.18 -18.63
CA TRP A 467 25.38 -4.09 -19.57
C TRP A 467 26.82 -3.55 -19.44
N TYR A 468 27.41 -3.64 -18.25
CA TYR A 468 28.76 -3.16 -17.97
C TYR A 468 29.83 -4.08 -18.58
N GLU A 469 29.57 -5.38 -18.73
CA GLU A 469 30.43 -6.31 -19.47
C GLU A 469 30.66 -5.83 -20.91
N HIS A 470 29.59 -5.34 -21.57
CA HIS A 470 29.59 -4.85 -22.95
C HIS A 470 29.97 -3.36 -23.10
N ARG A 471 30.36 -2.66 -22.03
CA ARG A 471 30.65 -1.20 -22.04
C ARG A 471 31.75 -0.74 -23.00
N ASN A 472 32.58 -1.67 -23.48
CA ASN A 472 33.71 -1.43 -24.37
C ASN A 472 33.42 -1.85 -25.83
N ASP A 473 32.25 -2.42 -26.10
CA ASP A 473 31.85 -2.79 -27.46
C ASP A 473 31.67 -1.54 -28.32
N ALA A 474 32.11 -1.57 -29.57
CA ALA A 474 32.16 -0.38 -30.44
C ALA A 474 30.79 0.27 -30.70
N ASN A 475 29.69 -0.48 -30.51
CA ASN A 475 28.32 -0.03 -30.65
C ASN A 475 27.61 0.21 -29.30
N VAL A 476 28.34 0.24 -28.18
CA VAL A 476 27.82 0.56 -26.84
C VAL A 476 28.47 1.83 -26.31
N LEU A 477 27.66 2.78 -25.82
CA LEU A 477 28.11 3.93 -25.06
C LEU A 477 27.57 3.86 -23.64
N PHE A 478 28.45 3.58 -22.68
CA PHE A 478 28.11 3.63 -21.25
C PHE A 478 28.37 5.04 -20.68
N VAL A 479 27.39 5.60 -19.98
CA VAL A 479 27.46 6.92 -19.30
C VAL A 479 26.84 6.87 -17.91
N HIS A 480 27.25 7.79 -17.03
CA HIS A 480 26.64 7.97 -15.72
C HIS A 480 25.74 9.21 -15.69
N TYR A 481 24.60 9.10 -15.02
CA TYR A 481 23.68 10.20 -14.73
C TYR A 481 24.37 11.36 -13.99
N GLU A 482 25.30 11.02 -13.10
CA GLU A 482 26.08 11.98 -12.33
C GLU A 482 27.06 12.76 -13.23
N ASP A 483 27.71 12.10 -14.20
CA ASP A 483 28.59 12.75 -15.19
C ASP A 483 27.80 13.68 -16.11
N LEU A 484 26.63 13.24 -16.59
CA LEU A 484 25.69 14.07 -17.38
C LEU A 484 25.32 15.38 -16.67
N LYS A 485 25.21 15.36 -15.33
CA LYS A 485 24.90 16.54 -14.52
C LYS A 485 26.11 17.40 -14.19
N ALA A 486 27.28 16.78 -13.99
CA ALA A 486 28.51 17.50 -13.67
C ALA A 486 29.16 18.18 -14.89
N GLN A 487 29.08 17.54 -16.06
CA GLN A 487 29.73 17.95 -17.30
C GLN A 487 28.75 17.85 -18.48
N PRO A 488 27.68 18.66 -18.51
CA PRO A 488 26.60 18.52 -19.50
C PRO A 488 27.08 18.73 -20.94
N ARG A 489 27.94 19.74 -21.19
CA ARG A 489 28.50 20.03 -22.52
C ARG A 489 29.27 18.83 -23.08
N ASP A 490 30.19 18.30 -22.30
CA ASP A 490 31.09 17.25 -22.77
C ASP A 490 30.35 15.92 -22.96
N ASN A 491 29.34 15.64 -22.13
CA ASN A 491 28.49 14.45 -22.32
C ASN A 491 27.50 14.61 -23.49
N VAL A 492 26.96 15.80 -23.76
CA VAL A 492 26.17 16.06 -24.99
C VAL A 492 27.04 15.82 -26.23
N LEU A 493 28.27 16.33 -26.25
CA LEU A 493 29.22 16.08 -27.34
C LEU A 493 29.61 14.59 -27.44
N LYS A 494 29.83 13.89 -26.32
CA LYS A 494 30.09 12.44 -26.27
C LYS A 494 28.94 11.64 -26.88
N ILE A 495 27.69 11.97 -26.52
CA ILE A 495 26.48 11.34 -27.06
C ILE A 495 26.39 11.65 -28.56
N ALA A 496 26.50 12.90 -28.99
CA ALA A 496 26.41 13.29 -30.40
C ALA A 496 27.42 12.52 -31.27
N LYS A 497 28.68 12.40 -30.83
CA LYS A 497 29.71 11.63 -31.53
C LYS A 497 29.35 10.16 -31.69
N PHE A 498 28.75 9.56 -30.66
CA PHE A 498 28.27 8.19 -30.70
C PHE A 498 27.07 8.03 -31.64
N LEU A 499 26.12 8.99 -31.65
CA LEU A 499 25.01 8.99 -32.60
C LEU A 499 25.51 9.09 -34.05
N GLY A 500 26.44 10.01 -34.33
CA GLY A 500 27.18 10.08 -35.60
C GLY A 500 28.13 11.28 -35.67
N GLN A 501 29.24 11.11 -36.38
CA GLN A 501 30.30 12.12 -36.49
C GLN A 501 29.77 13.48 -37.00
N SER A 502 28.85 13.47 -37.98
CA SER A 502 28.20 14.68 -38.50
C SER A 502 27.41 15.49 -37.46
N TYR A 503 26.82 14.84 -36.44
CA TYR A 503 26.15 15.53 -35.34
C TYR A 503 27.16 16.18 -34.39
N TYR A 504 28.29 15.53 -34.14
CA TYR A 504 29.37 16.07 -33.32
C TYR A 504 30.03 17.28 -33.99
N ASP A 505 30.41 17.17 -35.26
CA ASP A 505 31.06 18.24 -36.01
C ASP A 505 30.14 19.47 -36.06
N ARG A 506 28.85 19.27 -36.41
CA ARG A 506 27.87 20.37 -36.44
C ARG A 506 27.65 21.04 -35.08
N LEU A 507 27.72 20.31 -33.95
CA LEU A 507 27.65 20.94 -32.62
C LEU A 507 28.90 21.76 -32.28
N LEU A 508 30.06 21.47 -32.88
CA LEU A 508 31.27 22.27 -32.72
C LEU A 508 31.26 23.50 -33.63
N GLU A 509 30.70 23.38 -34.84
CA GLU A 509 30.64 24.44 -35.85
C GLU A 509 29.50 25.44 -35.61
N ASP A 510 28.31 24.96 -35.24
CA ASP A 510 27.13 25.79 -34.97
C ASP A 510 26.91 25.97 -33.46
N SER A 511 27.39 27.11 -32.95
CA SER A 511 27.24 27.48 -31.54
C SER A 511 25.77 27.66 -31.13
N SER A 512 24.88 28.04 -32.04
CA SER A 512 23.46 28.27 -31.74
C SER A 512 22.70 26.95 -31.60
N TYR A 513 23.03 25.95 -32.41
CA TYR A 513 22.54 24.59 -32.29
C TYR A 513 22.98 23.96 -30.97
N LEU A 514 24.27 24.04 -30.62
CA LEU A 514 24.76 23.52 -29.34
C LEU A 514 24.19 24.29 -28.13
N GLU A 515 24.02 25.61 -28.21
CA GLU A 515 23.34 26.39 -27.16
C GLU A 515 21.90 25.92 -26.98
N ASN A 516 21.13 25.71 -28.06
CA ASN A 516 19.77 25.19 -28.01
C ASN A 516 19.71 23.79 -27.39
N VAL A 517 20.59 22.87 -27.81
CA VAL A 517 20.65 21.51 -27.22
C VAL A 517 20.94 21.59 -25.72
N LEU A 518 21.91 22.39 -25.29
CA LEU A 518 22.24 22.54 -23.87
C LEU A 518 21.12 23.22 -23.07
N ARG A 519 20.48 24.25 -23.64
CA ARG A 519 19.39 25.00 -23.00
C ARG A 519 18.14 24.14 -22.80
N TYR A 520 17.72 23.40 -23.81
CA TYR A 520 16.50 22.58 -23.73
C TYR A 520 16.73 21.22 -23.06
N SER A 521 17.97 20.74 -23.01
CA SER A 521 18.35 19.60 -22.17
C SER A 521 18.79 19.96 -20.75
N ASP A 522 18.74 21.23 -20.31
CA ASP A 522 18.87 21.52 -18.88
C ASP A 522 17.80 20.75 -18.10
N VAL A 523 18.15 20.23 -16.93
CA VAL A 523 17.27 19.40 -16.11
C VAL A 523 15.98 20.13 -15.73
N SER A 524 16.03 21.46 -15.57
CA SER A 524 14.87 22.29 -15.23
C SER A 524 13.95 22.47 -16.44
N ALA A 525 14.53 22.76 -17.62
CA ALA A 525 13.79 22.91 -18.87
C ALA A 525 13.14 21.57 -19.30
N MET A 526 13.91 20.48 -19.25
CA MET A 526 13.43 19.13 -19.54
C MET A 526 12.40 18.67 -18.50
N LYS A 527 12.57 18.99 -17.20
CA LYS A 527 11.56 18.74 -16.16
C LYS A 527 10.24 19.42 -16.49
N GLN A 528 10.28 20.70 -16.86
CA GLN A 528 9.08 21.44 -17.22
C GLN A 528 8.39 20.79 -18.43
N TYR A 529 9.11 20.57 -19.52
CA TYR A 529 8.55 19.90 -20.71
C TYR A 529 7.99 18.50 -20.39
N ALA A 530 8.70 17.68 -19.62
CA ALA A 530 8.26 16.32 -19.29
C ALA A 530 6.97 16.32 -18.45
N ASN A 531 6.88 17.17 -17.42
CA ASN A 531 5.69 17.24 -16.57
C ASN A 531 4.52 17.95 -17.28
N ASP A 532 4.78 18.98 -18.10
CA ASP A 532 3.74 19.73 -18.81
C ASP A 532 3.23 18.99 -20.06
N SER A 533 4.07 18.23 -20.77
CA SER A 533 3.73 17.63 -22.08
C SER A 533 3.68 16.10 -22.09
N LEU A 534 4.61 15.42 -21.40
CA LEU A 534 4.66 13.94 -21.42
C LEU A 534 3.69 13.33 -20.41
N VAL A 535 3.47 13.94 -19.23
CA VAL A 535 2.40 13.48 -18.30
C VAL A 535 1.03 13.70 -18.92
N GLN A 536 0.79 14.88 -19.53
CA GLN A 536 -0.48 15.18 -20.19
C GLN A 536 -0.83 14.22 -21.33
N PHE A 537 0.16 13.59 -21.99
CA PHE A 537 -0.08 12.58 -23.00
C PHE A 537 -0.80 11.33 -22.45
N PHE A 538 -0.51 10.93 -21.21
CA PHE A 538 -1.18 9.79 -20.57
C PHE A 538 -2.59 10.13 -20.05
N SER A 539 -2.89 11.42 -19.85
CA SER A 539 -4.15 11.89 -19.26
C SER A 539 -5.13 12.52 -20.27
N LYS A 540 -4.75 12.65 -21.54
CA LYS A 540 -5.59 13.23 -22.60
C LYS A 540 -5.94 12.20 -23.67
N PRO A 541 -7.14 12.26 -24.28
CA PRO A 541 -7.47 11.40 -25.42
C PRO A 541 -6.48 11.56 -26.56
N LEU A 542 -6.17 10.44 -27.22
CA LEU A 542 -5.37 10.44 -28.45
C LEU A 542 -6.09 11.27 -29.54
N PRO A 543 -5.38 12.06 -30.37
CA PRO A 543 -6.01 12.86 -31.41
C PRO A 543 -6.75 12.00 -32.44
N ALA A 544 -7.95 12.43 -32.84
CA ALA A 544 -8.76 11.69 -33.80
C ALA A 544 -8.07 11.61 -35.17
N GLY A 545 -7.96 10.41 -35.73
CA GLY A 545 -7.33 10.15 -37.03
C GLY A 545 -5.81 10.01 -37.02
N GLU A 546 -5.16 10.12 -35.86
CA GLU A 546 -3.72 9.83 -35.73
C GLU A 546 -3.45 8.32 -35.67
N GLU A 547 -2.55 7.85 -36.54
CA GLU A 547 -2.09 6.46 -36.53
C GLU A 547 -1.00 6.29 -35.46
N VAL A 548 -1.27 5.43 -34.48
CA VAL A 548 -0.36 5.12 -33.37
C VAL A 548 -0.32 3.61 -33.10
N PRO A 549 0.82 3.07 -32.62
CA PRO A 549 0.94 1.67 -32.23
C PRO A 549 -0.14 1.24 -31.22
N ASP A 550 -0.56 -0.03 -31.28
CA ASP A 550 -1.60 -0.56 -30.38
C ASP A 550 -1.20 -0.47 -28.89
N GLY A 551 0.08 -0.60 -28.58
CA GLY A 551 0.59 -0.40 -27.23
C GLY A 551 0.39 1.01 -26.66
N ILE A 552 0.34 2.05 -27.51
CA ILE A 552 -0.01 3.41 -27.07
C ILE A 552 -1.50 3.48 -26.71
N LYS A 553 -2.37 2.79 -27.47
CA LYS A 553 -3.81 2.72 -27.19
C LYS A 553 -4.07 1.94 -25.89
N LEU A 554 -3.33 0.86 -25.67
CA LEU A 554 -3.39 0.07 -24.43
C LEU A 554 -2.94 0.90 -23.22
N LEU A 555 -1.81 1.60 -23.34
CA LEU A 555 -1.31 2.48 -22.28
C LEU A 555 -2.31 3.59 -21.93
N TYR A 556 -2.90 4.25 -22.94
CA TYR A 556 -3.98 5.22 -22.70
C TYR A 556 -5.17 4.59 -21.97
N ASN A 557 -5.58 3.36 -22.33
CA ASN A 557 -6.65 2.65 -21.63
C ASN A 557 -6.31 2.32 -20.16
N LEU A 558 -5.03 2.09 -19.84
CA LEU A 558 -4.57 1.86 -18.46
C LEU A 558 -4.52 3.16 -17.61
N THR A 559 -4.37 4.33 -18.23
CA THR A 559 -4.18 5.60 -17.50
C THR A 559 -5.38 6.54 -17.51
N LYS A 560 -6.35 6.37 -18.44
CA LYS A 560 -7.51 7.27 -18.59
C LYS A 560 -8.44 7.30 -17.36
N ASP A 561 -8.66 6.17 -16.71
CA ASP A 561 -9.66 6.01 -15.63
C ASP A 561 -9.04 6.25 -14.23
N ALA A 562 -7.71 6.31 -14.15
CA ALA A 562 -6.93 6.62 -12.94
C ALA A 562 -5.76 7.54 -13.31
N PRO A 563 -6.02 8.82 -13.65
CA PRO A 563 -4.99 9.76 -14.07
C PRO A 563 -3.94 9.92 -12.97
N SER A 564 -2.68 9.68 -13.33
CA SER A 564 -1.59 9.73 -12.37
C SER A 564 -1.28 11.18 -11.97
N GLU A 565 -1.35 11.48 -10.67
CA GLU A 565 -0.92 12.77 -10.10
C GLU A 565 0.62 12.95 -10.11
N GLY A 566 1.34 11.90 -10.49
CA GLY A 566 2.79 11.82 -10.46
C GLY A 566 3.55 12.68 -11.45
N THR A 567 4.80 12.96 -11.10
CA THR A 567 5.74 13.68 -11.98
C THR A 567 6.76 12.75 -12.61
N LEU A 568 6.90 12.81 -13.94
CA LEU A 568 7.96 12.07 -14.64
C LEU A 568 9.36 12.50 -14.18
N VAL A 569 9.52 13.79 -13.88
CA VAL A 569 10.77 14.37 -13.35
C VAL A 569 10.50 15.08 -12.01
N ARG A 570 10.63 14.30 -10.91
CA ARG A 570 10.40 14.76 -9.53
C ARG A 570 11.33 15.89 -9.08
N LYS A 571 12.65 15.63 -9.00
CA LYS A 571 13.65 16.62 -8.56
C LYS A 571 14.86 16.81 -9.48
N GLY A 572 15.31 15.76 -10.20
CA GLY A 572 16.47 15.86 -11.10
C GLY A 572 17.82 16.11 -10.43
N VAL A 573 17.93 15.91 -9.11
CA VAL A 573 19.18 16.11 -8.33
C VAL A 573 19.92 14.78 -8.11
N VAL A 574 21.19 14.90 -7.72
CA VAL A 574 22.04 13.81 -7.21
C VAL A 574 22.13 13.97 -5.70
N GLY A 575 22.05 12.87 -4.95
CA GLY A 575 22.12 12.84 -3.50
C GLY A 575 20.79 13.12 -2.76
N ASP A 576 19.63 13.04 -3.42
CA ASP A 576 18.34 13.19 -2.71
C ASP A 576 18.12 12.02 -1.74
N TRP A 577 18.69 10.84 -2.05
CA TRP A 577 18.66 9.63 -1.22
C TRP A 577 19.02 9.88 0.25
N LYS A 578 19.88 10.86 0.54
CA LYS A 578 20.31 11.26 1.90
C LYS A 578 19.15 11.78 2.77
N ARG A 579 17.99 12.06 2.18
CA ARG A 579 16.76 12.49 2.86
C ARG A 579 15.73 11.37 3.07
N HIS A 580 15.98 10.18 2.54
CA HIS A 580 15.01 9.06 2.52
C HIS A 580 15.55 7.78 3.15
N LEU A 581 16.82 7.45 2.92
CA LEU A 581 17.45 6.28 3.52
C LEU A 581 17.82 6.60 4.98
N THR A 582 17.41 5.72 5.89
CA THR A 582 17.96 5.71 7.26
C THR A 582 19.44 5.28 7.23
N PRO A 583 20.21 5.47 8.32
CA PRO A 583 21.58 4.94 8.41
C PRO A 583 21.65 3.42 8.11
N GLU A 584 20.69 2.65 8.61
CA GLU A 584 20.63 1.20 8.44
C GLU A 584 20.35 0.80 6.98
N MET A 585 19.43 1.50 6.31
CA MET A 585 19.16 1.33 4.87
C MET A 585 20.40 1.69 4.03
N ASN A 586 21.04 2.82 4.36
CA ASN A 586 22.27 3.25 3.72
C ASN A 586 23.38 2.20 3.87
N ASP A 587 23.53 1.59 5.04
CA ASP A 587 24.58 0.62 5.34
C ASP A 587 24.28 -0.78 4.78
N ARG A 588 23.00 -1.20 4.72
CA ARG A 588 22.58 -2.39 3.96
C ARG A 588 22.92 -2.22 2.47
N LEU A 589 22.57 -1.08 1.87
CA LEU A 589 22.84 -0.86 0.45
C LEU A 589 24.33 -0.63 0.18
N ASN A 590 25.09 0.01 1.08
CA ASN A 590 26.56 0.10 1.01
C ASN A 590 27.23 -1.28 0.93
N ARG A 591 26.84 -2.21 1.81
CA ARG A 591 27.35 -3.58 1.79
C ARG A 591 27.03 -4.27 0.47
N LYS A 592 25.76 -4.25 0.04
CA LYS A 592 25.33 -4.87 -1.22
C LYS A 592 26.05 -4.27 -2.44
N ILE A 593 26.26 -2.95 -2.47
CA ILE A 593 27.04 -2.25 -3.50
C ILE A 593 28.47 -2.81 -3.59
N LEU A 594 29.17 -2.89 -2.45
CA LEU A 594 30.57 -3.31 -2.40
C LEU A 594 30.74 -4.80 -2.72
N GLU A 595 29.77 -5.62 -2.32
CA GLU A 595 29.70 -7.05 -2.60
C GLU A 595 29.41 -7.33 -4.08
N LYS A 596 28.26 -6.87 -4.60
CA LYS A 596 27.82 -7.13 -5.98
C LYS A 596 28.79 -6.58 -7.03
N LEU A 597 29.45 -5.45 -6.76
CA LEU A 597 30.34 -4.79 -7.73
C LEU A 597 31.83 -4.98 -7.45
N ALA A 598 32.18 -5.94 -6.60
CA ALA A 598 33.56 -6.36 -6.41
C ALA A 598 34.20 -6.74 -7.75
N GLY A 599 35.46 -6.30 -7.96
CA GLY A 599 36.17 -6.51 -9.24
C GLY A 599 35.84 -5.52 -10.36
N THR A 600 34.89 -4.59 -10.17
CA THR A 600 34.60 -3.51 -11.14
C THR A 600 35.14 -2.14 -10.68
N GLU A 601 35.19 -1.16 -11.58
CA GLU A 601 35.54 0.22 -11.23
C GLU A 601 34.36 1.02 -10.64
N LEU A 602 33.14 0.50 -10.71
CA LEU A 602 31.91 1.21 -10.32
C LEU A 602 31.89 1.69 -8.85
N PRO A 603 32.40 0.94 -7.85
CA PRO A 603 32.57 1.48 -6.49
C PRO A 603 33.50 2.70 -6.43
N GLY A 604 34.51 2.77 -7.30
CA GLY A 604 35.36 3.95 -7.45
C GLY A 604 34.60 5.14 -8.02
N VAL A 605 33.80 4.92 -9.07
CA VAL A 605 32.91 5.93 -9.66
C VAL A 605 31.96 6.51 -8.60
N TRP A 606 31.29 5.66 -7.82
CA TRP A 606 30.30 6.11 -6.85
C TRP A 606 30.89 6.81 -5.62
N ARG A 607 32.13 6.49 -5.22
CA ARG A 607 32.88 7.32 -4.25
C ARG A 607 33.14 8.72 -4.79
N ARG A 608 33.54 8.87 -6.07
CA ARG A 608 33.77 10.21 -6.68
C ARG A 608 32.50 11.08 -6.68
N HIS A 609 31.32 10.48 -6.77
CA HIS A 609 30.03 11.19 -6.71
C HIS A 609 29.41 11.24 -5.30
N GLY A 610 30.14 10.83 -4.25
CA GLY A 610 29.69 10.93 -2.85
C GLY A 610 28.48 10.04 -2.51
N ALA A 611 28.35 8.90 -3.21
CA ALA A 611 27.32 7.89 -3.00
C ALA A 611 27.81 6.67 -2.20
N LEU A 612 29.13 6.51 -2.01
CA LEU A 612 29.81 5.54 -1.16
C LEU A 612 30.77 6.26 -0.20
#